data_AF-A0A9D6ELT4-F1
#
_entry.id   AF-A0A9D6ELT4-F1
#
_cell.length_a   1.000
_cell.length_b   1.000
_cell.length_c   1.000
_cell.angle_alpha   90.00
_cell.angle_beta   90.00
_cell.angle_gamma   90.00
#
_symmetry.space_group_name_H-M   'P 1'
#
loop_
_entity.id
_entity.type
_entity.pdbx_description
1 polymer ?
#
loop_
_entity_poly.entity_id
_entity_poly.type
_entity_poly.pdbx_seq_one_letter_code
_entity_poly.pdbx_strand_id
1 'polypeptide(L)'
;MGTLVLSSVVPFFWKAPDRLSHWLILSVLGGLGGLGHYCVARAFLWGPASLISPFHYIQLVWAVAVGYLVFGDAPSPWMWVGAAIIVASGFYIAWLETRRA
;
A
#
# COMPACT_ATOMS: atom_id res chain seq x y z
N MET A 1 10.53 6.35 -14.18
CA MET A 1 9.96 6.54 -15.54
C MET A 1 8.52 7.05 -15.47
N GLY A 2 7.59 6.35 -14.81
CA GLY A 2 6.20 6.85 -14.65
C GLY A 2 6.07 8.21 -13.93
N THR A 3 6.96 8.51 -12.98
CA THR A 3 7.00 9.81 -12.28
C THR A 3 7.32 10.99 -13.19
N LEU A 4 8.18 10.83 -14.20
CA LEU A 4 8.51 11.92 -15.13
C LEU A 4 7.34 12.21 -16.08
N VAL A 5 6.71 11.15 -16.59
CA VAL A 5 5.54 11.26 -17.50
C VAL A 5 4.35 11.89 -16.79
N LEU A 6 4.08 11.49 -15.54
CA LEU A 6 3.01 12.07 -14.73
C LEU A 6 3.30 13.52 -14.33
N SER A 7 4.56 13.85 -13.99
CA SER A 7 4.96 15.22 -13.64
C SER A 7 4.82 16.22 -14.80
N SER A 8 4.95 15.79 -16.05
CA SER A 8 4.74 16.68 -17.21
C SER A 8 3.27 17.15 -17.36
N VAL A 9 2.31 16.42 -16.78
CA VAL A 9 0.86 16.76 -16.85
C VAL A 9 0.44 17.67 -15.71
N VAL A 10 1.16 17.64 -14.58
CA VAL A 10 0.90 18.43 -13.38
C VAL A 10 0.72 19.94 -13.61
N PRO A 11 1.55 20.65 -14.41
CA PRO A 11 1.39 22.10 -14.57
C PRO A 11 0.07 22.52 -15.25
N PHE A 12 -0.59 21.62 -16.00
CA PHE A 12 -1.86 21.94 -16.68
C PHE A 12 -3.08 21.92 -15.75
N PHE A 13 -2.99 21.24 -14.61
CA PHE A 13 -4.10 21.07 -13.65
C PHE A 13 -3.73 21.49 -12.23
N TRP A 14 -2.59 22.14 -12.05
CA TRP A 14 -2.08 22.53 -10.75
C TRP A 14 -3.04 23.51 -10.05
N LYS A 15 -3.63 23.06 -8.95
CA LYS A 15 -4.28 23.93 -7.95
C LYS A 15 -3.35 24.04 -6.75
N ALA A 16 -2.87 25.25 -6.50
CA ALA A 16 -2.06 25.51 -5.31
C ALA A 16 -2.91 25.25 -4.04
N PRO A 17 -2.33 24.70 -2.96
CA PRO A 17 -3.05 24.55 -1.71
C PRO A 17 -3.34 25.93 -1.11
N ASP A 18 -4.63 26.29 -1.04
CA ASP A 18 -5.07 27.63 -0.61
C ASP A 18 -4.91 27.89 0.90
N ARG A 19 -4.72 26.85 1.72
CA ARG A 19 -4.67 26.92 3.19
C ARG A 19 -3.41 26.29 3.76
N LEU A 20 -2.89 26.88 4.84
CA LEU A 20 -1.73 26.35 5.58
C LEU A 20 -1.93 24.92 6.09
N SER A 21 -3.19 24.55 6.41
CA SER A 21 -3.54 23.18 6.81
C SER A 21 -3.25 22.15 5.72
N HIS A 22 -3.45 22.50 4.44
CA HIS A 22 -3.16 21.59 3.33
C HIS A 22 -1.65 21.36 3.18
N TRP A 23 -0.85 22.41 3.37
CA TRP A 23 0.62 22.30 3.37
C TRP A 23 1.13 21.41 4.50
N LEU A 24 0.57 21.53 5.71
CA LEU A 24 0.90 20.65 6.83
C LEU A 24 0.54 19.19 6.54
N ILE A 25 -0.67 18.92 6.03
CA ILE A 25 -1.11 17.56 5.67
C ILE A 25 -0.20 16.97 4.60
N LEU A 26 0.14 17.73 3.55
CA LEU A 26 1.06 17.27 2.50
C LEU A 26 2.46 16.96 3.03
N SER A 27 2.96 17.77 3.95
CA SER A 27 4.28 17.59 4.57
C SER A 27 4.32 16.33 5.43
N VAL A 28 3.28 16.10 6.24
CA VAL A 28 3.15 14.90 7.07
C VAL A 28 2.97 13.65 6.20
N LEU A 29 2.12 13.72 5.18
CA LEU A 29 1.90 12.62 4.24
C LEU A 29 3.21 12.21 3.54
N GLY A 30 3.96 13.19 3.04
CA GLY A 30 5.26 12.97 2.41
C GLY A 30 6.29 12.39 3.39
N GLY A 31 6.35 12.92 4.61
CA GLY A 31 7.24 12.44 5.66
C GLY A 31 6.94 10.99 6.06
N LEU A 32 5.69 10.66 6.38
CA LEU A 32 5.27 9.31 6.76
C LEU A 32 5.44 8.31 5.61
N GLY A 33 5.04 8.68 4.39
CA GLY A 33 5.19 7.82 3.22
C GLY A 33 6.66 7.53 2.90
N GLY A 34 7.50 8.57 2.94
CA GLY A 34 8.95 8.44 2.72
C GLY A 34 9.63 7.59 3.80
N LEU A 35 9.30 7.81 5.07
CA LEU A 35 9.81 7.00 6.19
C LEU A 35 9.36 5.55 6.08
N GLY A 36 8.10 5.30 5.72
CA GLY A 36 7.57 3.95 5.50
C GLY A 36 8.35 3.22 4.42
N HIS A 37 8.55 3.85 3.26
CA HIS A 37 9.35 3.28 2.17
C HIS A 37 10.81 3.05 2.57
N TYR A 38 11.42 3.98 3.30
CA TYR A 38 12.78 3.82 3.80
C TYR A 38 12.91 2.63 4.76
N CYS A 39 11.97 2.46 5.69
CA CYS A 39 11.93 1.33 6.60
C CYS A 39 11.80 -0.01 5.86
N VAL A 40 10.93 -0.09 4.85
CA VAL A 40 10.76 -1.29 4.03
C VAL A 40 12.04 -1.59 3.22
N ALA A 41 12.62 -0.57 2.58
CA ALA A 41 13.87 -0.72 1.84
C ALA A 41 15.02 -1.18 2.75
N ARG A 42 15.09 -0.64 3.98
CA ARG A 42 16.02 -1.10 5.00
C ARG A 42 15.72 -2.54 5.40
N ALA A 43 14.47 -2.94 5.64
CA ALA A 43 14.14 -4.31 6.05
C ALA A 43 14.70 -5.37 5.08
N PHE A 44 14.66 -5.12 3.77
CA PHE A 44 15.22 -6.01 2.75
C PHE A 44 16.75 -6.18 2.82
N LEU A 45 17.47 -5.25 3.46
CA LEU A 45 18.92 -5.36 3.64
C LEU A 45 19.31 -6.26 4.81
N TRP A 46 18.40 -6.48 5.77
CA TRP A 46 18.70 -7.20 7.03
C TRP A 46 17.97 -8.55 7.15
N GLY A 47 17.02 -8.85 6.28
CA GLY A 47 16.25 -10.10 6.33
C GLY A 47 15.91 -10.67 4.96
N PRO A 48 15.66 -11.99 4.86
CA PRO A 48 15.29 -12.63 3.61
C PRO A 48 13.92 -12.12 3.11
N ALA A 49 13.80 -11.92 1.80
CA ALA A 49 12.59 -11.36 1.18
C ALA A 49 11.31 -12.18 1.45
N SER A 50 11.44 -13.48 1.73
CA SER A 50 10.34 -14.36 2.13
C SER A 50 9.71 -13.98 3.47
N LEU A 51 10.46 -13.36 4.37
CA LEU A 51 9.96 -12.86 5.67
C LEU A 51 9.24 -11.51 5.54
N ILE A 52 9.58 -10.73 4.51
CA ILE A 52 9.03 -9.37 4.29
C ILE A 52 7.82 -9.40 3.35
N SER A 53 7.73 -10.38 2.46
CA SER A 53 6.57 -10.55 1.55
C SER A 53 5.22 -10.63 2.29
N PRO A 54 5.07 -11.34 3.42
CA PRO A 54 3.85 -11.37 4.23
C PRO A 54 3.38 -9.98 4.71
N PHE A 55 4.33 -9.08 5.02
CA PHE A 55 4.02 -7.73 5.47
C PHE A 55 3.34 -6.89 4.39
N HIS A 56 3.74 -7.03 3.13
CA HIS A 56 3.08 -6.34 2.02
C HIS A 56 1.61 -6.77 1.86
N TYR A 57 1.28 -8.04 2.09
CA TYR A 57 -0.11 -8.50 2.02
C TYR A 57 -0.96 -7.90 3.14
N ILE A 58 -0.40 -7.79 4.36
CA ILE A 58 -1.07 -7.14 5.50
C ILE A 58 -1.28 -5.64 5.25
N GLN A 59 -0.32 -4.97 4.61
CA GLN A 59 -0.47 -3.56 4.23
C GLN A 59 -1.69 -3.34 3.32
N LEU A 60 -1.96 -4.28 2.41
CA LEU A 60 -3.11 -4.24 1.52
C LEU A 60 -4.44 -4.32 2.29
N VAL A 61 -4.50 -5.18 3.32
CA VAL A 61 -5.66 -5.28 4.22
C VAL A 61 -5.88 -3.97 4.98
N TRP A 62 -4.81 -3.38 5.53
CA TRP A 62 -4.89 -2.09 6.22
C TRP A 62 -5.31 -0.95 5.29
N ALA A 63 -4.83 -0.93 4.04
CA ALA A 63 -5.23 0.07 3.06
C ALA A 63 -6.75 0.04 2.79
N VAL A 64 -7.33 -1.16 2.64
CA VAL A 64 -8.78 -1.33 2.46
C VAL A 64 -9.54 -0.95 3.74
N ALA A 65 -9.07 -1.39 4.91
CA ALA A 65 -9.72 -1.09 6.19
C ALA A 65 -9.76 0.41 6.48
N VAL A 66 -8.62 1.10 6.34
CA VAL A 66 -8.54 2.57 6.53
C VAL A 66 -9.33 3.28 5.44
N GLY A 67 -9.27 2.80 4.19
CA GLY A 67 -10.06 3.31 3.07
C GLY A 67 -11.55 3.34 3.39
N TYR A 68 -12.07 2.21 3.86
CA TYR A 68 -13.47 2.06 4.27
C TYR A 68 -13.82 2.92 5.50
N LEU A 69 -12.98 2.92 6.53
CA LEU A 69 -13.26 3.63 7.78
C LEU A 69 -13.20 5.17 7.65
N VAL A 70 -12.25 5.68 6.86
CA VAL A 70 -12.02 7.13 6.75
C VAL A 70 -12.82 7.76 5.61
N PHE A 71 -12.96 7.05 4.48
CA PHE A 71 -13.59 7.59 3.28
C PHE A 71 -14.96 6.98 2.97
N GLY A 72 -15.35 5.91 3.67
CA GLY A 72 -16.59 5.19 3.38
C GLY A 72 -16.55 4.39 2.08
N ASP A 73 -15.37 4.25 1.47
CA ASP A 73 -15.19 3.53 0.20
C ASP A 73 -15.31 2.02 0.44
N ALA A 74 -16.52 1.50 0.21
CA ALA A 74 -16.79 0.08 0.29
C ALA A 74 -16.02 -0.69 -0.80
N PRO A 75 -15.47 -1.88 -0.49
CA PRO A 75 -14.77 -2.68 -1.48
C PRO A 75 -15.68 -3.01 -2.67
N SER A 76 -15.22 -2.71 -3.88
CA SER A 76 -15.96 -3.03 -5.10
C SER A 76 -16.10 -4.55 -5.28
N PRO A 77 -17.07 -5.04 -6.08
CA PRO A 77 -17.23 -6.47 -6.38
C PRO A 77 -15.95 -7.12 -6.90
N TRP A 78 -15.15 -6.40 -7.70
CA TRP A 78 -13.86 -6.88 -8.20
C TRP A 78 -12.80 -7.00 -7.10
N MET A 79 -12.86 -6.14 -6.09
CA MET A 79 -11.98 -6.20 -4.92
C MET A 79 -12.25 -7.48 -4.12
N TRP A 80 -13.52 -7.91 -4.00
CA TRP A 80 -13.88 -9.17 -3.37
C TRP A 80 -13.35 -10.39 -4.12
N VAL A 81 -13.38 -10.37 -5.46
CA VAL A 81 -12.77 -11.44 -6.28
C VAL A 81 -11.26 -11.51 -6.04
N GLY A 82 -10.57 -10.37 -6.05
CA GLY A 82 -9.13 -10.31 -5.73
C GLY A 82 -8.83 -10.83 -4.32
N ALA A 83 -9.63 -10.41 -3.33
CA ALA A 83 -9.49 -10.87 -1.94
C ALA A 83 -9.68 -12.38 -1.82
N ALA A 84 -10.66 -12.97 -2.52
CA ALA A 84 -10.88 -14.41 -2.53
C ALA A 84 -9.65 -15.17 -3.08
N ILE A 85 -9.02 -14.66 -4.14
CA ILE A 85 -7.79 -15.25 -4.71
C ILE A 85 -6.63 -15.21 -3.71
N ILE A 86 -6.44 -14.08 -3.02
CA ILE A 86 -5.39 -13.93 -1.99
C ILE A 86 -5.61 -14.92 -0.86
N VAL A 87 -6.84 -15.02 -0.35
CA VAL A 87 -7.21 -15.96 0.73
C VAL A 87 -6.99 -17.41 0.29
N ALA A 88 -7.46 -17.79 -0.90
CA ALA A 88 -7.26 -19.13 -1.45
C ALA A 88 -5.77 -19.48 -1.60
N SER A 89 -4.94 -18.53 -2.04
CA SER A 89 -3.50 -18.71 -2.16
C SER A 89 -2.83 -18.90 -0.79
N GLY A 90 -3.25 -18.13 0.22
CA GLY A 90 -2.79 -18.29 1.60
C GLY A 90 -3.12 -19.66 2.17
N PHE A 91 -4.36 -20.13 1.99
CA PHE A 91 -4.77 -21.48 2.39
C PHE A 91 -3.98 -22.56 1.66
N TYR A 92 -3.74 -22.40 0.36
CA TYR A 92 -2.95 -23.34 -0.42
C TYR A 92 -1.51 -23.46 0.09
N ILE A 93 -0.86 -22.34 0.39
CA ILE A 93 0.49 -22.33 0.96
C ILE A 93 0.51 -23.00 2.33
N ALA A 94 -0.41 -22.65 3.23
CA ALA A 94 -0.51 -23.26 4.56
C ALA A 94 -0.72 -24.78 4.50
N TRP A 95 -1.56 -25.25 3.58
CA TRP A 95 -1.75 -26.68 3.33
C TRP A 95 -0.49 -27.37 2.82
N LEU A 96 0.27 -26.70 1.94
CA LEU A 96 1.53 -27.22 1.40
C LEU A 96 2.62 -27.33 2.48
N GLU A 97 2.67 -26.36 3.38
CA GLU A 97 3.63 -26.31 4.49
C GLU A 97 3.33 -27.38 5.54
N THR A 98 2.04 -27.60 5.84
CA THR A 98 1.59 -28.68 6.73
C THR A 98 1.89 -30.08 6.17
N ARG A 99 2.02 -30.22 4.84
CA ARG A 99 2.41 -31.47 4.17
C ARG A 99 3.92 -31.72 4.12
N ARG A 100 4.74 -30.69 4.36
CA ARG A 100 6.21 -30.80 4.36
C ARG A 100 6.80 -30.99 5.77
N ALA A 101 6.01 -30.76 6.82
CA ALA A 101 6.30 -31.09 8.21
C ALA A 101 5.90 -32.54 8.52
#